data_AF-A0A9E0SDR7-F1
#
_entry.id   AF-A0A9E0SDR7-F1
#
_cell.length_a   1.000
_cell.length_b   1.000
_cell.length_c   1.000
_cell.angle_alpha   90.00
_cell.angle_beta   90.00
_cell.angle_gamma   90.00
#
_symmetry.space_group_name_H-M   'P 1'
#
loop_
_entity.id
_entity.type
_entity.pdbx_description
1 polymer ?
#
loop_
_entity_poly.entity_id
_entity_poly.type
_entity_poly.pdbx_seq_one_letter_code
_entity_poly.pdbx_strand_id
1 'polypeptide(L)' 'MQTCNRTFRVVAFDDHAQTSNIDLPSDDTVEVMDLTTRALLHIKASDVSIYRHTLYWHGKKFNIMDVCDSTPHPATSKK' A
#
# COMPACT_ATOMS: atom_id res chain seq x y z
N MET A 1 2.69 15.79 13.81
CA MET A 1 3.06 15.34 12.46
C MET A 1 1.82 14.70 11.88
N GLN A 2 1.29 15.20 10.75
CA GLN A 2 0.12 14.56 10.10
C GLN A 2 0.58 13.20 9.58
N THR A 3 0.01 12.12 10.11
CA THR A 3 0.17 10.79 9.54
C THR A 3 -0.66 10.74 8.27
N CYS A 4 -0.02 10.82 7.11
CA CYS A 4 -0.68 10.58 5.83
C CYS A 4 -1.03 9.09 5.74
N ASN A 5 -2.25 8.77 5.35
CA ASN A 5 -2.65 7.40 5.09
C ASN A 5 -2.54 7.11 3.60
N ARG A 6 -2.00 5.94 3.28
CA ARG A 6 -1.77 5.47 1.92
C ARG A 6 -2.70 4.29 1.68
N THR A 7 -3.58 4.43 0.69
CA THR A 7 -4.54 3.41 0.30
C THR A 7 -3.98 2.65 -0.90
N PHE A 8 -3.71 1.37 -0.71
CA PHE A 8 -3.29 0.46 -1.77
C PHE A 8 -4.52 -0.22 -2.35
N ARG A 9 -4.79 0.00 -3.64
CA ARG A 9 -5.74 -0.84 -4.38
C ARG A 9 -4.99 -2.06 -4.88
N VAL A 10 -5.43 -3.23 -4.46
CA VAL A 10 -4.73 -4.48 -4.71
C VAL A 10 -5.62 -5.56 -5.29
N VAL A 11 -5.03 -6.55 -5.96
CA VAL A 11 -5.71 -7.77 -6.42
C VAL A 11 -4.94 -8.99 -5.94
N ALA A 12 -5.63 -10.00 -5.42
CA ALA A 12 -5.00 -11.23 -4.98
C ALA A 12 -4.48 -12.01 -6.20
N PHE A 13 -3.35 -12.71 -6.04
CA PHE A 13 -2.84 -13.58 -7.11
C PHE A 13 -3.74 -14.80 -7.35
N ASP A 14 -4.41 -15.30 -6.31
CA ASP A 14 -5.24 -16.52 -6.40
C ASP A 14 -6.68 -16.24 -6.85
N ASP A 15 -7.11 -14.97 -6.83
CA ASP A 15 -8.45 -14.56 -7.22
C ASP A 15 -8.39 -13.25 -8.02
N HIS A 16 -8.21 -13.40 -9.33
CA HIS A 16 -8.04 -12.28 -10.27
C HIS A 16 -9.28 -11.40 -10.42
N ALA A 17 -10.42 -11.75 -9.83
CA ALA A 17 -11.67 -11.01 -10.01
C ALA A 17 -11.90 -9.93 -8.94
N GLN A 18 -11.31 -10.05 -7.75
CA GLN A 18 -11.64 -9.17 -6.63
C GLN A 18 -10.51 -8.19 -6.30
N THR A 19 -10.76 -6.91 -6.58
CA THR A 19 -9.90 -5.83 -6.07
C THR A 19 -10.28 -5.48 -4.63
N SER A 20 -9.28 -5.31 -3.77
CA SER A 20 -9.45 -4.87 -2.38
C SER A 20 -8.68 -3.57 -2.14
N ASN A 21 -9.10 -2.79 -1.15
CA ASN A 21 -8.35 -1.62 -0.69
C ASN A 21 -7.72 -1.95 0.67
N ILE A 22 -6.44 -1.61 0.82
CA ILE A 22 -5.69 -1.76 2.07
C ILE A 22 -5.19 -0.38 2.47
N ASP A 23 -5.69 0.13 3.59
CA ASP A 23 -5.31 1.43 4.13
C ASP A 23 -4.22 1.27 5.19
N LEU A 24 -3.06 1.87 4.95
CA LEU A 24 -1.93 1.81 5.87
C LEU A 24 -1.38 3.20 6.16
N PRO A 25 -0.96 3.49 7.40
CA PRO A 25 -0.19 4.69 7.69
C PRO A 25 1.10 4.71 6.87
N SER A 26 1.48 5.87 6.33
CA SER A 26 2.66 5.99 5.45
C SER A 26 3.99 5.59 6.13
N ASP A 27 4.04 5.71 7.46
CA ASP A 27 5.20 5.32 8.28
C ASP A 27 5.17 3.86 8.75
N ASP A 28 4.07 3.14 8.50
CA ASP A 28 3.94 1.75 8.90
C ASP A 28 4.83 0.84 8.04
N THR A 29 5.39 -0.21 8.64
CA THR A 29 6.29 -1.14 7.94
C THR A 29 5.51 -2.31 7.38
N VAL A 30 5.68 -2.56 6.09
CA VAL A 30 4.97 -3.62 5.35
C VAL A 30 5.96 -4.59 4.74
N GLU A 31 5.53 -5.85 4.62
CA GLU A 31 6.26 -6.86 3.89
C GLU A 31 5.93 -6.77 2.39
N VAL A 32 6.95 -6.69 1.56
CA VAL A 32 6.83 -6.69 0.10
C VAL A 32 7.83 -7.63 -0.52
N MET A 33 7.52 -8.13 -1.71
CA MET A 33 8.51 -8.78 -2.56
C MET A 33 8.91 -7.85 -3.70
N ASP A 34 10.22 -7.61 -3.85
CA ASP A 34 10.80 -6.87 -4.97
C ASP A 34 10.77 -7.76 -6.22
N LEU A 35 10.11 -7.29 -7.28
CA LEU A 35 9.94 -8.02 -8.54
C LEU A 35 11.24 -8.19 -9.32
N THR A 36 12.21 -7.29 -9.09
CA THR A 36 13.52 -7.30 -9.77
C THR A 36 14.45 -8.32 -9.14
N THR A 37 14.54 -8.32 -7.81
CA THR A 37 15.49 -9.17 -7.07
C THR A 37 14.85 -10.46 -6.54
N ARG A 38 13.52 -10.53 -6.53
CA ARG A 38 12.71 -11.59 -5.87
C ARG A 38 12.99 -11.72 -4.37
N ALA A 39 13.52 -10.67 -3.74
CA ALA A 39 13.76 -10.63 -2.30
C ALA A 39 12.51 -10.17 -1.56
N LEU A 40 12.26 -10.76 -0.39
CA LEU A 40 11.31 -10.23 0.59
C LEU A 40 11.97 -9.10 1.38
N LEU A 41 11.30 -7.96 1.46
CA LEU A 41 11.77 -6.74 2.11
C LEU A 41 10.71 -6.23 3.08
N HIS A 42 11.16 -5.63 4.17
CA HIS A 42 10.32 -4.87 5.10
C HIS A 42 10.63 -3.39 4.92
N ILE A 43 9.70 -2.64 4.32
CA ILE A 43 9.88 -1.22 4.00
C ILE A 43 8.69 -0.42 4.49
N LYS A 44 8.81 0.91 4.56
CA LYS A 44 7.67 1.75 4.90
C LYS A 44 6.61 1.69 3.80
N ALA A 45 5.33 1.82 4.16
CA ALA A 45 4.24 1.90 3.20
C ALA A 45 4.46 3.03 2.17
N SER A 46 5.04 4.16 2.60
CA SER A 46 5.43 5.27 1.70
C SER A 46 6.47 4.89 0.63
N ASP A 47 7.35 3.93 0.91
CA ASP A 47 8.39 3.48 -0.02
C ASP A 47 7.90 2.40 -1.01
N VAL A 48 6.67 1.90 -0.82
CA VAL A 48 6.07 0.89 -1.69
C VAL A 48 5.74 1.50 -3.05
N SER A 49 6.12 0.78 -4.10
CA SER A 49 5.96 1.16 -5.51
C SER A 49 5.19 0.09 -6.28
N ILE A 50 4.16 0.51 -7.02
CA ILE A 50 3.27 -0.36 -7.80
C ILE A 50 3.98 -1.15 -8.90
N TYR A 51 5.09 -0.64 -9.43
CA TYR A 51 5.80 -1.26 -10.56
C TYR A 51 6.90 -2.23 -10.13
N ARG A 52 7.34 -2.12 -8.87
CA ARG A 52 8.50 -2.85 -8.37
C ARG A 52 8.15 -3.85 -7.28
N HIS A 53 7.03 -3.66 -6.60
CA HIS A 53 6.71 -4.44 -5.40
C HIS A 53 5.37 -5.14 -5.52
N THR A 54 5.32 -6.35 -4.97
CA THR A 54 4.07 -7.04 -4.62
C THR A 54 3.90 -7.03 -3.11
N LEU A 55 2.70 -6.73 -2.63
CA LEU A 55 2.42 -6.61 -1.20
C LEU A 55 2.11 -7.99 -0.60
N TYR A 56 2.70 -8.28 0.55
CA TYR A 56 2.33 -9.43 1.38
C TYR A 56 1.52 -8.93 2.58
N TRP A 57 0.28 -9.41 2.68
CA TRP A 57 -0.65 -8.96 3.72
C TRP A 57 -1.48 -10.14 4.23
N HIS A 58 -1.54 -10.35 5.56
CA HIS A 58 -2.20 -11.52 6.19
C HIS A 58 -1.82 -12.88 5.55
N GLY A 59 -0.55 -13.07 5.19
CA GLY A 59 -0.07 -14.32 4.57
C GLY A 59 -0.52 -14.53 3.12
N LYS A 60 -1.14 -13.53 2.49
CA LYS A 60 -1.54 -13.56 1.07
C LYS A 60 -0.68 -12.58 0.26
N LYS A 61 -0.45 -12.94 -1.00
CA LYS A 61 0.27 -12.10 -1.96
C LYS A 61 -0.70 -11.31 -2.82
N PHE A 62 -0.42 -10.04 -2.97
CA PHE A 62 -1.24 -9.10 -3.72
C PHE A 62 -0.42 -8.33 -4.76
N ASN A 63 -0.99 -8.15 -5.95
CA ASN A 63 -0.51 -7.17 -6.91
C ASN A 63 -1.09 -5.80 -6.57
N ILE A 64 -0.24 -4.78 -6.57
CA ILE A 64 -0.64 -3.41 -6.29
C ILE A 64 -1.02 -2.76 -7.62
N MET A 65 -2.29 -2.39 -7.75
CA MET A 65 -2.85 -1.80 -8.96
C MET A 65 -2.73 -0.28 -8.96
N ASP A 66 -2.96 0.32 -7.78
CA ASP A 66 -2.97 1.76 -7.61
C ASP A 66 -2.64 2.13 -6.16
N VAL A 67 -2.14 3.35 -5.96
CA VAL A 67 -1.81 3.89 -4.65
C VAL A 67 -2.27 5.33 -4.53
N CYS A 68 -3.16 5.58 -3.59
CA CYS A 68 -3.68 6.90 -3.29
C CYS A 68 -3.13 7.38 -1.95
N ASP A 69 -2.42 8.51 -1.94
CA ASP A 69 -2.06 9.19 -0.71
C ASP A 69 -3.23 10.09 -0.29
N SER A 70 -3.90 9.73 0.80
CA SER A 70 -4.90 10.59 1.42
C SER A 70 -4.21 11.54 2.40
N THR A 71 -4.05 12.80 1.98
CA THR A 71 -3.76 13.85 2.95
C THR A 71 -5.03 14.05 3.79
N PRO A 72 -4.94 14.06 5.13
CA PRO A 72 -6.05 14.54 5.93
C PRO A 72 -6.32 15.98 5.48
N HIS A 73 -7.44 16.19 4.79
CA HIS A 73 -7.90 17.52 4.41
C HIS A 73 -7.83 18.40 5.67
N PRO A 74 -7.13 19.56 5.65
CA PRO A 74 -7.27 20.49 6.75
C PRO A 74 -8.76 20.86 6.80
N ALA A 75 -9.43 20.45 7.88
CA ALA A 75 -10.81 20.82 8.12
C ALA A 75 -10.88 22.34 8.00
N THR A 76 -11.51 22.84 6.93
CA THR A 76 -11.71 24.26 6.73
C THR A 76 -12.58 24.76 7.89
N SER A 77 -11.93 25.33 8.90
CA SER A 77 -12.58 26.17 9.90
C SER A 77 -13.23 27.32 9.16
N LYS A 78 -14.55 27.24 8.93
CA LYS A 78 -15.34 28.42 8.66
C LYS A 78 -15.57 29.13 9.99
N LYS A 79 -14.96 30.32 10.10
CA LYS A 79 -15.31 31.35 11.07
C LYS A 79 -16.74 31.82 10.89
#